data_AF-A0A9E4MNF9-F1
#
_entry.id   AF-A0A9E4MNF9-F1
#
_cell.length_a   1.000
_cell.length_b   1.000
_cell.length_c   1.000
_cell.angle_alpha   90.00
_cell.angle_beta   90.00
_cell.angle_gamma   90.00
#
_symmetry.space_group_name_H-M   'P 1'
#
loop_
_entity.id
_entity.type
_entity.pdbx_description
1 polymer ?
#
loop_
_entity_poly.entity_id
_entity_poly.type
_entity_poly.pdbx_seq_one_letter_code
_entity_poly.pdbx_strand_id
1 'polypeptide(L)'
;MHILRPGGRAPIKARSLNLSPTGVFVEAKQDPSTPALDCPVGAELLCDIPLPGGRRYLRGKVARQQTMPSQAMGLGIRFENLEAADQAILHALVQNATDNSRLVKVRFEGMPEALRSRAVVTQDGLRLQTALPFLRLASTVDVSFIAGESRVETHGRLERVHLEPAPIDGIPRLAVDVALPEPFPEGEFGTEPAPGTTTFGPQSTAPEAPMGFDTEPTPVTAPGYVQSQLESPRGASAPSRSAARAAEPPPLPAREMPPTLVLHKTNPAVMPEPDAPNTPTPRVLKRRPPARIRERRTVPPAQVPVTSRLGDPRPSAASDTLEVAAVEPLGTRRSRPPVPPSPWWWVWGWPALGFILAGAIVYDRVMVARRIDASMAVHGQAIDDARKDLRETRDLARQAKGAAEATQVATLGLRSALRREVTAALETHDAIEGQARAGRTVASSPKALSLAGPRVSVHGNVATAAVPIEGSTAGMVQYSLRQPPGVVVKLPAARSPLASGRYGVRAGGFNVVWVQNRTDGLAVRFVYDGDKTRQEMLEVVEAGPDPEAAPAGLALGTVRVRLRRP
;
A
#
# COMPACT_ATOMS: atom_id res chain seq x y z
N MET A 1 -5.70 -7.30 -0.83
CA MET A 1 -7.09 -6.83 -0.66
C MET A 1 -7.99 -8.03 -0.45
N HIS A 2 -9.21 -7.82 0.05
CA HIS A 2 -10.22 -8.88 0.10
C HIS A 2 -11.39 -8.51 -0.81
N ILE A 3 -11.97 -9.51 -1.46
CA ILE A 3 -13.18 -9.37 -2.27
C ILE A 3 -14.29 -10.12 -1.55
N LEU A 4 -15.34 -9.40 -1.19
CA LEU A 4 -16.52 -9.92 -0.53
C LEU A 4 -17.62 -10.07 -1.57
N ARG A 5 -18.17 -11.28 -1.69
CA ARG A 5 -19.32 -11.56 -2.56
C ARG A 5 -20.63 -11.30 -1.80
N PRO A 6 -21.67 -10.76 -2.44
CA PRO A 6 -23.02 -10.73 -1.87
C PRO A 6 -23.43 -12.15 -1.46
N GLY A 7 -23.76 -12.36 -0.19
CA GLY A 7 -24.12 -13.68 0.35
C GLY A 7 -22.96 -14.69 0.48
N GLY A 8 -21.75 -14.35 0.05
CA GLY A 8 -20.57 -15.21 0.18
C GLY A 8 -20.05 -15.23 1.61
N ARG A 9 -19.91 -16.42 2.20
CA ARG A 9 -19.44 -16.58 3.59
C ARG A 9 -17.94 -16.31 3.77
N ALA A 10 -17.13 -16.48 2.73
CA ALA A 10 -15.68 -16.35 2.82
C ALA A 10 -15.15 -15.23 1.90
N PRO A 11 -14.33 -14.29 2.44
CA PRO A 11 -13.64 -13.30 1.63
C PRO A 11 -12.63 -13.98 0.70
N ILE A 12 -12.63 -13.58 -0.56
CA ILE A 12 -11.64 -14.02 -1.54
C ILE A 12 -10.40 -13.14 -1.36
N LYS A 13 -9.25 -13.77 -1.12
CA LYS A 13 -7.96 -13.06 -1.07
C LYS A 13 -7.49 -12.79 -2.49
N ALA A 14 -7.28 -11.51 -2.79
CA ALA A 14 -6.80 -11.08 -4.10
C ALA A 14 -5.61 -10.12 -3.97
N ARG A 15 -4.74 -10.15 -4.98
CA ARG A 15 -3.61 -9.24 -5.18
C ARG A 15 -4.03 -8.18 -6.18
N SER A 16 -3.91 -6.89 -5.84
CA SER A 16 -4.10 -5.83 -6.84
C SER A 16 -2.90 -5.82 -7.79
N LEU A 17 -3.18 -5.84 -9.09
CA LEU A 17 -2.20 -5.75 -10.16
C LEU A 17 -2.17 -4.35 -10.77
N ASN A 18 -3.34 -3.71 -10.87
CA ASN A 18 -3.48 -2.35 -11.37
C ASN A 18 -4.65 -1.66 -10.66
N LEU A 19 -4.54 -0.37 -10.40
CA LEU A 19 -5.57 0.47 -9.79
C LEU A 19 -5.79 1.70 -10.68
N SER A 20 -7.04 2.04 -10.94
CA SER A 20 -7.45 3.25 -11.64
C SER A 20 -8.47 4.02 -10.78
N PRO A 21 -8.82 5.26 -11.15
CA PRO A 21 -9.83 6.02 -10.42
C PRO A 21 -11.22 5.38 -10.45
N THR A 22 -11.47 4.50 -11.42
CA THR A 22 -12.80 3.90 -11.69
C THR A 22 -12.82 2.38 -11.50
N GLY A 23 -11.70 1.76 -11.14
CA GLY A 23 -11.65 0.31 -11.00
C GLY A 23 -10.30 -0.24 -10.56
N VAL A 24 -10.25 -1.56 -10.41
CA VAL A 24 -9.05 -2.28 -10.01
C VAL A 24 -8.97 -3.60 -10.78
N PHE A 25 -7.78 -3.94 -11.26
CA PHE A 25 -7.49 -5.26 -11.81
C PHE A 25 -6.76 -6.08 -10.77
N VAL A 26 -7.27 -7.27 -10.47
CA VAL A 26 -6.83 -8.09 -9.35
C VAL A 26 -6.60 -9.52 -9.77
N GLU A 27 -5.58 -10.16 -9.19
CA GLU A 27 -5.32 -11.58 -9.30
C GLU A 27 -5.90 -12.28 -8.07
N ALA A 28 -6.92 -13.12 -8.27
CA ALA A 28 -7.53 -13.93 -7.24
C ALA A 28 -6.97 -15.36 -7.33
N LYS A 29 -6.35 -15.83 -6.24
CA LYS A 29 -5.89 -17.22 -6.15
C LYS A 29 -7.10 -18.14 -6.03
N GLN A 30 -7.16 -19.14 -6.90
CA GLN A 30 -8.14 -20.21 -6.77
C GLN A 30 -7.72 -21.10 -5.60
N ASP A 31 -8.46 -21.02 -4.49
CA ASP A 31 -8.27 -21.93 -3.37
C ASP A 31 -8.92 -23.27 -3.76
N PRO A 32 -8.20 -24.40 -3.78
CA PRO A 32 -8.78 -25.69 -4.17
C PRO A 32 -9.92 -26.14 -3.24
N SER A 33 -9.99 -25.58 -2.02
CA SER A 33 -11.09 -25.85 -1.08
C SER A 33 -12.36 -25.05 -1.37
N THR A 34 -12.26 -23.99 -2.20
CA THR A 34 -13.40 -23.18 -2.61
C THR A 34 -13.72 -23.56 -4.07
N PRO A 35 -14.94 -24.05 -4.38
CA PRO A 35 -15.31 -24.31 -5.76
C PRO A 35 -15.01 -23.07 -6.62
N ALA A 36 -14.63 -23.31 -7.88
CA ALA A 36 -14.08 -22.33 -8.81
C ALA A 36 -14.69 -20.95 -8.63
N LEU A 37 -13.85 -19.92 -8.70
CA LEU A 37 -14.20 -18.54 -8.37
C LEU A 37 -15.27 -17.99 -9.33
N ASP A 38 -16.53 -18.38 -9.13
CA ASP A 38 -17.66 -18.02 -9.97
C ASP A 38 -18.05 -16.59 -9.63
N CYS A 39 -17.34 -15.66 -10.26
CA CYS A 39 -17.62 -14.22 -10.21
C CYS A 39 -17.90 -13.75 -11.63
N PRO A 40 -19.01 -14.16 -12.27
CA PRO A 40 -19.28 -13.87 -13.67
C PRO A 40 -19.22 -12.37 -13.95
N VAL A 41 -18.94 -11.99 -15.19
CA VAL A 41 -18.99 -10.59 -15.61
C VAL A 41 -20.37 -10.01 -15.26
N GLY A 42 -20.40 -8.85 -14.62
CA GLY A 42 -21.59 -8.22 -14.05
C GLY A 42 -21.83 -8.52 -12.57
N ALA A 43 -21.16 -9.52 -11.98
CA ALA A 43 -21.33 -9.85 -10.56
C ALA A 43 -20.91 -8.67 -9.67
N GLU A 44 -21.78 -8.33 -8.72
CA GLU A 44 -21.52 -7.32 -7.70
C GLU A 44 -20.54 -7.86 -6.66
N LEU A 45 -19.61 -7.01 -6.26
CA LEU A 45 -18.54 -7.31 -5.31
C LEU A 45 -18.34 -6.10 -4.37
N LEU A 46 -17.92 -6.38 -3.14
CA LEU A 46 -17.44 -5.38 -2.21
C LEU A 46 -15.94 -5.59 -1.98
N CYS A 47 -15.14 -4.61 -2.37
CA CYS A 47 -13.68 -4.66 -2.30
C CYS A 47 -13.18 -3.99 -1.02
N ASP A 48 -12.55 -4.75 -0.13
CA ASP A 48 -11.81 -4.24 1.04
C ASP A 48 -10.38 -3.90 0.62
N ILE A 49 -10.13 -2.61 0.37
CA ILE A 49 -8.88 -2.07 -0.16
C ILE A 49 -8.20 -1.19 0.92
N PRO A 50 -6.93 -1.43 1.24
CA PRO A 50 -6.15 -0.52 2.08
C PRO A 50 -5.79 0.73 1.27
N LEU A 51 -6.34 1.88 1.64
CA LEU A 51 -6.07 3.18 1.03
C LEU A 51 -5.45 4.13 2.08
N PRO A 52 -4.88 5.29 1.66
CA PRO A 52 -4.51 6.34 2.60
C PRO A 52 -5.71 6.73 3.48
N GLY A 53 -5.49 6.84 4.78
CA GLY A 53 -6.55 7.09 5.76
C GLY A 53 -7.30 5.84 6.25
N GLY A 54 -6.93 4.64 5.81
CA GLY A 54 -7.42 3.38 6.36
C GLY A 54 -8.00 2.41 5.34
N ARG A 55 -8.64 1.35 5.82
CA ARG A 55 -9.34 0.40 4.94
C ARG A 55 -10.65 0.99 4.46
N ARG A 56 -10.92 0.83 3.16
CA ARG A 56 -12.14 1.28 2.50
C ARG A 56 -12.85 0.10 1.86
N TYR A 57 -14.18 0.13 1.87
CA TYR A 57 -15.02 -0.89 1.27
C TYR A 57 -15.67 -0.32 0.02
N LEU A 58 -15.07 -0.58 -1.13
CA LEU A 58 -15.52 -0.03 -2.41
C LEU A 58 -16.42 -1.04 -3.12
N ARG A 59 -17.64 -0.63 -3.44
CA ARG A 59 -18.56 -1.44 -4.27
C ARG A 59 -18.09 -1.44 -5.71
N GLY A 60 -18.23 -2.58 -6.39
CA GLY A 60 -17.93 -2.68 -7.80
C GLY A 60 -18.58 -3.88 -8.47
N LYS A 61 -18.49 -3.93 -9.79
CA LYS A 61 -18.92 -5.05 -10.62
C LYS A 61 -17.75 -5.64 -11.40
N VAL A 62 -17.75 -6.95 -11.58
CA VAL A 62 -16.78 -7.61 -12.47
C VAL A 62 -17.03 -7.13 -13.89
N ALA A 63 -16.12 -6.34 -14.45
CA ALA A 63 -16.18 -5.86 -15.82
C ALA A 63 -15.54 -6.84 -16.81
N ARG A 64 -14.55 -7.63 -16.38
CA ARG A 64 -13.91 -8.67 -17.20
C ARG A 64 -13.24 -9.73 -16.35
N GLN A 65 -13.06 -10.92 -16.94
CA GLN A 65 -12.25 -12.00 -16.39
C GLN A 65 -11.10 -12.30 -17.36
N GLN A 66 -9.95 -12.72 -16.83
CA GLN A 66 -8.78 -13.09 -17.62
C GLN A 66 -8.02 -14.22 -16.93
N THR A 67 -7.76 -15.31 -17.66
CA THR A 67 -6.92 -16.40 -17.16
C THR A 67 -5.46 -15.95 -17.08
N MET A 68 -4.81 -16.16 -15.93
CA MET A 68 -3.42 -15.80 -15.71
C MET A 68 -2.50 -17.03 -15.84
N PRO A 69 -1.21 -16.86 -16.21
CA PRO A 69 -0.25 -17.97 -16.30
C PRO A 69 -0.07 -18.77 -15.00
N SER A 70 -0.30 -18.13 -13.85
CA SER A 70 -0.24 -18.70 -12.50
C SER A 70 -1.39 -19.64 -12.15
N GLN A 71 -2.26 -19.99 -13.11
CA GLN A 71 -3.56 -20.62 -12.90
C GLN A 71 -4.51 -19.80 -12.01
N ALA A 72 -4.16 -18.55 -11.69
CA ALA A 72 -5.04 -17.62 -11.00
C ALA A 72 -6.05 -16.99 -11.96
N MET A 73 -7.17 -16.51 -11.41
CA MET A 73 -8.17 -15.76 -12.14
C MET A 73 -7.90 -14.26 -11.99
N GLY A 74 -7.65 -13.58 -13.09
CA GLY A 74 -7.61 -12.13 -13.19
C GLY A 74 -9.03 -11.57 -13.25
N LEU A 75 -9.39 -10.65 -12.36
CA LEU A 75 -10.67 -9.98 -12.34
C LEU A 75 -10.46 -8.47 -12.55
N GLY A 76 -11.09 -7.91 -13.58
CA GLY A 76 -11.24 -6.46 -13.71
C GLY A 76 -12.52 -6.04 -13.02
N ILE A 77 -12.42 -5.24 -11.97
CA ILE A 77 -13.55 -4.76 -11.17
C ILE A 77 -13.72 -3.28 -11.44
N ARG A 78 -14.88 -2.88 -11.95
CA ARG A 78 -15.28 -1.47 -12.10
C ARG A 78 -15.98 -1.03 -10.82
N PHE A 79 -15.54 0.05 -10.20
CA PHE A 79 -16.20 0.60 -9.02
C PHE A 79 -17.55 1.23 -9.40
N GLU A 80 -18.54 1.10 -8.51
CA GLU A 80 -19.87 1.66 -8.69
C GLU A 80 -20.25 2.52 -7.48
N ASN A 81 -20.87 3.67 -7.75
CA ASN A 81 -21.36 4.60 -6.72
C ASN A 81 -20.27 4.99 -5.71
N LEU A 82 -19.07 5.34 -6.20
CA LEU A 82 -17.99 5.84 -5.34
C LEU A 82 -18.42 7.16 -4.67
N GLU A 83 -18.16 7.26 -3.37
CA GLU A 83 -18.27 8.54 -2.68
C GLU A 83 -17.22 9.52 -3.20
N ALA A 84 -17.54 10.81 -3.23
CA ALA A 84 -16.64 11.86 -3.73
C ALA A 84 -15.27 11.84 -3.02
N ALA A 85 -15.27 11.55 -1.71
CA ALA A 85 -14.04 11.41 -0.91
C ALA A 85 -13.18 10.24 -1.38
N ASP A 86 -13.77 9.06 -1.61
CA ASP A 86 -13.04 7.88 -2.09
C ASP A 86 -12.55 8.07 -3.53
N GLN A 87 -13.34 8.72 -4.39
CA GLN A 87 -12.93 9.09 -5.74
C GLN A 87 -11.73 10.04 -5.73
N ALA A 88 -11.72 11.07 -4.88
CA ALA A 88 -10.60 11.99 -4.73
C ALA A 88 -9.33 11.27 -4.26
N ILE A 89 -9.45 10.34 -3.30
CA ILE A 89 -8.32 9.54 -2.81
C ILE A 89 -7.76 8.65 -3.94
N LEU A 90 -8.62 7.96 -4.68
CA LEU A 90 -8.19 7.11 -5.79
C LEU A 90 -7.54 7.94 -6.91
N HIS A 91 -8.10 9.11 -7.22
CA HIS A 91 -7.55 10.01 -8.23
C HIS A 91 -6.16 10.53 -7.81
N ALA A 92 -6.03 11.01 -6.58
CA ALA A 92 -4.76 11.46 -6.03
C ALA A 92 -3.72 10.33 -6.00
N LEU A 93 -4.12 9.11 -5.63
CA LEU A 93 -3.20 7.96 -5.59
C LEU A 93 -2.71 7.58 -7.00
N VAL A 94 -3.60 7.57 -7.99
CA VAL A 94 -3.25 7.27 -9.38
C VAL A 94 -2.41 8.39 -10.00
N GLN A 95 -2.74 9.65 -9.74
CA GLN A 95 -1.94 10.80 -10.17
C GLN A 95 -0.55 10.73 -9.55
N ASN A 96 -0.44 10.60 -8.23
CA ASN A 96 0.85 10.48 -7.54
C ASN A 96 1.68 9.29 -8.04
N ALA A 97 1.06 8.17 -8.40
CA ALA A 97 1.75 7.02 -8.99
C ALA A 97 2.24 7.28 -10.42
N THR A 98 1.50 8.07 -11.20
CA THR A 98 1.84 8.40 -12.58
C THR A 98 2.87 9.51 -12.65
N ASP A 99 2.71 10.56 -11.84
CA ASP A 99 3.59 11.72 -11.79
C ASP A 99 5.01 11.34 -11.39
N ASN A 100 5.14 10.33 -10.52
CA ASN A 100 6.43 9.87 -10.04
C ASN A 100 7.01 8.69 -10.82
N SER A 101 6.25 8.02 -11.71
CA SER A 101 6.76 6.86 -12.46
C SER A 101 6.78 7.08 -13.97
N ARG A 102 7.97 7.00 -14.57
CA ARG A 102 8.19 7.14 -16.02
C ARG A 102 8.54 5.80 -16.63
N LEU A 103 8.02 5.54 -17.84
CA LEU A 103 8.42 4.36 -18.60
C LEU A 103 9.80 4.61 -19.20
N VAL A 104 10.75 3.73 -18.89
CA VAL A 104 12.13 3.82 -19.37
C VAL A 104 12.53 2.53 -20.06
N LYS A 105 13.41 2.65 -21.05
CA LYS A 105 14.19 1.54 -21.60
C LYS A 105 15.57 1.59 -20.96
N VAL A 106 15.90 0.53 -20.24
CA VAL A 106 17.14 0.42 -19.47
C VAL A 106 17.98 -0.70 -20.05
N ARG A 107 19.20 -0.39 -20.47
CA ARG A 107 20.18 -1.38 -20.90
C ARG A 107 21.30 -1.44 -19.87
N PHE A 108 21.40 -2.58 -19.20
CA PHE A 108 22.49 -2.84 -18.27
C PHE A 108 23.72 -3.34 -19.03
N GLU A 109 24.91 -3.05 -18.51
CA GLU A 109 26.17 -3.56 -19.04
C GLU A 109 26.12 -5.09 -19.24
N GLY A 110 26.49 -5.55 -20.45
CA GLY A 110 26.47 -6.96 -20.81
C GLY A 110 25.12 -7.52 -21.26
N MET A 111 24.03 -6.73 -21.23
CA MET A 111 22.75 -7.15 -21.82
C MET A 111 22.64 -6.74 -23.30
N PRO A 112 22.27 -7.67 -24.21
CA PRO A 112 22.14 -7.36 -25.64
C PRO A 112 20.92 -6.48 -25.94
N GLU A 113 19.87 -6.57 -25.11
CA GLU A 113 18.61 -5.87 -25.33
C GLU A 113 18.25 -4.96 -24.16
N ALA A 114 17.70 -3.78 -24.48
CA ALA A 114 17.18 -2.85 -23.49
C ALA A 114 15.84 -3.34 -22.92
N LEU A 115 15.72 -3.31 -21.60
CA LEU A 115 14.52 -3.72 -20.88
C LEU A 115 13.59 -2.56 -20.66
N ARG A 116 12.29 -2.76 -20.91
CA ARG A 116 11.28 -1.79 -20.52
C ARG A 116 10.98 -1.94 -19.03
N SER A 117 11.21 -0.88 -18.26
CA SER A 117 10.91 -0.82 -16.83
C SER A 117 10.21 0.49 -16.48
N ARG A 118 9.59 0.52 -15.29
CA ARG A 118 9.09 1.76 -14.69
C ARG A 118 10.17 2.30 -13.77
N ALA A 119 10.58 3.55 -13.99
CA ALA A 119 11.49 4.28 -13.14
C ALA A 119 10.71 5.25 -12.26
N VAL A 120 11.02 5.25 -10.97
CA VAL A 120 10.61 6.33 -10.07
C VAL A 120 11.75 7.32 -9.96
N VAL A 121 11.49 8.59 -10.24
CA VAL A 121 12.48 9.65 -10.06
C VAL A 121 12.60 9.95 -8.57
N THR A 122 13.83 9.91 -8.05
CA THR A 122 14.17 10.19 -6.65
C THR A 122 15.18 11.33 -6.59
N GLN A 123 15.41 11.91 -5.41
CA GLN A 123 16.38 13.01 -5.23
C GLN A 123 17.80 12.60 -5.65
N ASP A 124 18.15 11.32 -5.49
CA ASP A 124 19.49 10.79 -5.75
C ASP A 124 19.64 10.17 -7.16
N GLY A 125 18.57 10.15 -7.97
CA GLY A 125 18.58 9.54 -9.30
C GLY A 125 17.30 8.76 -9.62
N LEU A 126 17.42 7.58 -10.24
CA LEU A 126 16.29 6.75 -10.65
C LEU A 126 16.23 5.45 -9.86
N ARG A 127 15.05 5.12 -9.36
CA ARG A 127 14.76 3.81 -8.79
C ARG A 127 13.97 2.97 -9.78
N LEU A 128 14.58 1.89 -10.27
CA LEU A 128 14.00 0.95 -11.21
C LEU A 128 13.47 -0.28 -10.49
N GLN A 129 12.34 -0.82 -10.95
CA GLN A 129 11.85 -2.12 -10.52
C GLN A 129 11.95 -3.12 -11.68
N THR A 130 12.84 -4.12 -11.54
CA THR A 130 13.06 -5.13 -12.58
C THR A 130 13.29 -6.52 -12.01
N ALA A 131 12.97 -7.56 -12.77
CA ALA A 131 13.19 -8.95 -12.42
C ALA A 131 14.42 -9.46 -13.17
N LEU A 132 15.63 -9.17 -12.65
CA LEU A 132 16.88 -9.60 -13.27
C LEU A 132 17.77 -10.29 -12.25
N PRO A 133 18.31 -11.49 -12.55
CA PRO A 133 19.16 -12.22 -11.60
C PRO A 133 20.64 -11.82 -11.62
N PHE A 134 21.11 -10.99 -12.57
CA PHE A 134 22.53 -10.70 -12.75
C PHE A 134 22.81 -9.21 -12.92
N LEU A 135 23.03 -8.49 -11.82
CA LEU A 135 23.48 -7.10 -11.84
C LEU A 135 24.79 -6.99 -11.03
N ARG A 136 25.81 -6.36 -11.62
CA ARG A 136 27.06 -6.02 -10.94
C ARG A 136 26.97 -4.59 -10.42
N LEU A 137 27.21 -4.36 -9.13
CA LEU A 137 27.29 -3.01 -8.57
C LEU A 137 28.33 -2.19 -9.35
N ALA A 138 28.09 -0.88 -9.46
CA ALA A 138 28.92 0.05 -10.21
C ALA A 138 28.96 -0.14 -11.74
N SER A 139 28.18 -1.08 -12.30
CA SER A 139 28.02 -1.22 -13.76
C SER A 139 27.38 0.03 -14.38
N THR A 140 27.72 0.30 -15.63
CA THR A 140 27.12 1.37 -16.42
C THR A 140 25.72 0.96 -16.87
N VAL A 141 24.78 1.91 -16.82
CA VAL A 141 23.39 1.68 -17.20
C VAL A 141 22.99 2.77 -18.19
N ASP A 142 22.55 2.37 -19.38
CA ASP A 142 21.95 3.30 -20.35
C ASP A 142 20.46 3.38 -20.06
N VAL A 143 19.96 4.57 -19.77
CA VAL A 143 18.55 4.84 -19.52
C VAL A 143 18.03 5.73 -20.64
N SER A 144 16.99 5.28 -21.33
CA SER A 144 16.26 6.09 -22.31
C SER A 144 14.82 6.28 -21.87
N PHE A 145 14.43 7.54 -21.70
CA PHE A 145 13.05 7.89 -21.34
C PHE A 145 12.17 7.79 -22.59
N ILE A 146 11.01 7.15 -22.45
CA ILE A 146 10.00 7.10 -23.51
C ILE A 146 8.98 8.19 -23.21
N ALA A 147 9.18 9.38 -23.76
CA ALA A 147 8.25 10.50 -23.65
C ALA A 147 7.79 10.92 -25.05
N GLY A 148 6.77 10.23 -25.58
CA GLY A 148 6.27 10.48 -26.94
C GLY A 148 7.31 10.15 -28.02
N GLU A 149 7.49 11.06 -28.98
CA GLU A 149 8.49 10.94 -30.05
C GLU A 149 9.90 11.39 -29.62
N SER A 150 10.02 12.09 -28.49
CA SER A 150 11.32 12.53 -27.96
C SER A 150 11.94 11.42 -27.13
N ARG A 151 13.16 11.03 -27.51
CA ARG A 151 13.98 10.06 -26.79
C ARG A 151 15.16 10.79 -26.17
N VAL A 152 15.08 10.98 -24.85
CA VAL A 152 16.21 11.47 -24.06
C VAL A 152 16.99 10.26 -23.56
N GLU A 153 18.24 10.14 -23.99
CA GLU A 153 19.17 9.12 -23.51
C GLU A 153 20.05 9.72 -22.41
N THR A 154 20.25 8.97 -21.34
CA THR A 154 21.08 9.36 -20.21
C THR A 154 21.87 8.14 -19.76
N HIS A 155 23.15 8.35 -19.44
CA HIS A 155 23.99 7.31 -18.84
C HIS A 155 23.97 7.46 -17.32
N GLY A 156 23.79 6.36 -16.61
CA GLY A 156 23.82 6.31 -15.14
C GLY A 156 24.75 5.21 -14.64
N ARG A 157 24.96 5.20 -13.32
CA ARG A 157 25.73 4.15 -12.65
C ARG A 157 24.86 3.45 -11.62
N LEU A 158 24.95 2.11 -11.60
CA LEU A 158 24.26 1.31 -10.61
C LEU A 158 24.87 1.53 -9.21
N GLU A 159 24.14 2.17 -8.30
CA GLU A 159 24.62 2.45 -6.94
C GLU A 159 24.23 1.33 -5.97
N ARG A 160 22.94 0.97 -5.94
CA ARG A 160 22.40 0.00 -4.98
C ARG A 160 21.43 -0.96 -5.63
N VAL A 161 21.41 -2.17 -5.09
CA VAL A 161 20.47 -3.23 -5.47
C VAL A 161 19.84 -3.78 -4.20
N HIS A 162 18.53 -3.60 -4.10
CA HIS A 162 17.73 -4.13 -3.01
C HIS A 162 16.84 -5.24 -3.53
N LEU A 163 16.90 -6.40 -2.88
CA LEU A 163 15.88 -7.44 -3.05
C LEU A 163 14.60 -6.95 -2.40
N GLU A 164 13.60 -6.64 -3.21
CA GLU A 164 12.26 -6.48 -2.68
C GLU A 164 11.79 -7.85 -2.17
N PRO A 165 11.16 -7.91 -0.98
CA PRO A 165 10.62 -9.15 -0.44
C PRO A 165 9.84 -9.85 -1.53
N ALA A 166 10.20 -11.11 -1.81
CA ALA A 166 9.67 -11.86 -2.94
C ALA A 166 8.15 -11.68 -3.00
N PRO A 167 7.62 -11.09 -4.09
CA PRO A 167 6.19 -11.02 -4.26
C PRO A 167 5.64 -12.45 -4.29
N ILE A 168 4.33 -12.57 -4.11
CA ILE A 168 3.65 -13.88 -4.05
C ILE A 168 3.83 -14.70 -5.35
N ASP A 169 4.29 -14.09 -6.44
CA ASP A 169 4.67 -14.74 -7.70
C ASP A 169 5.96 -15.58 -7.59
N GLY A 170 6.70 -15.47 -6.47
CA GLY A 170 7.94 -16.20 -6.23
C GLY A 170 9.12 -15.69 -7.06
N ILE A 171 8.93 -14.61 -7.85
CA ILE A 171 9.97 -14.03 -8.68
C ILE A 171 10.58 -12.85 -7.92
N PRO A 172 11.82 -12.98 -7.41
CA PRO A 172 12.48 -11.88 -6.71
C PRO A 172 12.58 -10.66 -7.64
N ARG A 173 12.14 -9.50 -7.14
CA ARG A 173 12.29 -8.22 -7.83
C ARG A 173 13.45 -7.47 -7.22
N LEU A 174 14.22 -6.83 -8.07
CA LEU A 174 15.28 -5.93 -7.67
C LEU A 174 14.76 -4.50 -7.77
N ALA A 175 14.81 -3.79 -6.66
CA ALA A 175 14.82 -2.33 -6.66
C ALA A 175 16.26 -1.89 -6.90
N VAL A 176 16.48 -1.17 -7.98
CA VAL A 176 17.79 -0.82 -8.52
C VAL A 176 17.88 0.70 -8.50
N ASP A 177 18.78 1.24 -7.69
CA ASP A 177 19.01 2.67 -7.59
C ASP A 177 20.15 3.05 -8.53
N VAL A 178 19.85 3.92 -9.50
CA VAL A 178 20.76 4.40 -10.54
C VAL A 178 21.06 5.87 -10.28
N ALA A 179 22.31 6.15 -9.96
CA ALA A 179 22.81 7.52 -9.85
C ALA A 179 23.00 8.09 -11.26
N LEU A 180 22.43 9.26 -11.51
CA LEU A 180 22.62 9.98 -12.76
C LEU A 180 23.70 11.07 -12.56
N PRO A 181 24.59 11.29 -13.55
CA PRO A 181 25.58 12.35 -13.49
C PRO A 181 24.85 13.70 -13.60
N GLU A 182 24.89 14.46 -12.50
CA GLU A 182 24.30 15.80 -12.30
C GLU A 182 22.76 15.89 -12.23
N PRO A 183 22.24 16.81 -11.39
CA PRO A 183 20.80 17.01 -11.24
C PRO A 183 20.24 17.56 -12.55
N PHE A 184 19.28 16.84 -13.12
CA PHE A 184 18.43 17.38 -14.17
C PHE A 184 17.86 18.70 -13.67
N PRO A 185 17.86 19.78 -14.49
CA PRO A 185 17.11 20.97 -14.13
C PRO A 185 15.65 20.54 -13.94
N GLU A 186 15.16 20.60 -12.69
CA GLU A 186 13.82 20.15 -12.29
C GLU A 186 12.66 20.89 -13.00
N GLY A 187 12.95 21.74 -13.99
CA GLY A 187 11.98 22.57 -14.71
C GLY A 187 11.72 22.22 -16.17
N GLU A 188 12.54 21.42 -16.87
CA GLU A 188 12.38 21.26 -18.34
C GLU A 188 11.42 20.14 -18.78
N PHE A 189 11.00 19.25 -17.87
CA PHE A 189 10.14 18.11 -18.22
C PHE A 189 8.65 18.30 -17.87
N GLY A 190 8.24 19.53 -17.55
CA GLY A 190 6.99 19.79 -16.82
C GLY A 190 5.93 20.64 -17.52
N THR A 191 6.13 21.18 -18.72
CA THR A 191 5.07 21.98 -19.36
C THR A 191 5.09 21.82 -20.87
N GLU A 192 4.12 21.09 -21.39
CA GLU A 192 3.79 21.08 -22.81
C GLU A 192 3.61 22.54 -23.28
N PRO A 193 4.43 23.04 -24.23
CA PRO A 193 4.27 24.39 -24.73
C PRO A 193 2.92 24.47 -25.45
N ALA A 194 2.09 25.46 -25.06
CA ALA A 194 0.85 25.76 -25.77
C ALA A 194 1.14 25.90 -27.28
N PRO A 195 0.24 25.42 -28.16
CA PRO A 195 0.51 25.33 -29.59
C PRO A 195 0.79 26.73 -30.16
N GLY A 196 2.06 26.99 -30.46
CA GLY A 196 2.50 28.19 -31.16
C GLY A 196 2.09 28.10 -32.62
N THR A 197 1.33 29.10 -33.07
CA THR A 197 0.88 29.30 -34.45
C THR A 197 2.08 29.35 -35.40
N THR A 198 2.30 28.28 -36.17
CA THR A 198 3.31 28.27 -37.23
C THR A 198 2.84 29.14 -38.39
N THR A 199 3.48 30.29 -38.56
CA THR A 199 3.31 31.15 -39.74
C THR A 199 3.90 30.47 -40.97
N PHE A 200 3.05 30.10 -41.94
CA PHE A 200 3.47 29.62 -43.26
C PHE A 200 4.02 30.79 -44.09
N GLY A 201 5.27 30.66 -44.55
CA GLY A 201 5.86 31.50 -45.60
C GLY A 201 5.61 30.92 -47.01
N PRO A 202 5.61 31.76 -48.06
CA PRO A 202 5.06 31.41 -49.37
C PRO A 202 6.01 30.52 -50.19
N GLN A 203 5.48 29.42 -50.74
CA GLN A 203 6.17 28.61 -51.73
C GLN A 203 6.18 29.32 -53.09
N SER A 204 7.39 29.44 -53.65
CA SER A 204 7.68 29.99 -54.97
C SER A 204 7.23 29.03 -56.06
N THR A 205 6.55 29.57 -57.06
CA THR A 205 6.01 28.90 -58.24
C THR A 205 7.05 28.76 -59.36
N ALA A 206 6.79 27.73 -60.20
CA ALA A 206 7.06 27.59 -61.64
C ALA A 206 8.34 26.85 -62.10
N PRO A 207 8.34 26.20 -63.31
CA PRO A 207 7.21 25.68 -64.08
C PRO A 207 7.38 24.24 -64.64
N GLU A 208 6.25 23.67 -65.05
CA GLU A 208 6.08 22.46 -65.87
C GLU A 208 6.60 22.62 -67.31
N ALA A 209 7.06 21.51 -67.89
CA ALA A 209 6.82 21.13 -69.29
C ALA A 209 7.03 19.62 -69.49
N PRO A 210 6.39 18.99 -70.51
CA PRO A 210 5.78 17.66 -70.40
C PRO A 210 6.45 16.61 -71.30
N MET A 211 6.34 15.33 -70.94
CA MET A 211 6.52 14.18 -71.84
C MET A 211 5.62 13.04 -71.36
N GLY A 212 4.58 12.75 -72.13
CA GLY A 212 3.70 11.60 -71.93
C GLY A 212 4.29 10.31 -72.49
N PHE A 213 3.85 9.16 -71.96
CA PHE A 213 3.81 7.89 -72.67
C PHE A 213 2.72 7.00 -72.05
N ASP A 214 1.80 6.57 -72.92
CA ASP A 214 0.81 5.52 -72.71
C ASP A 214 1.48 4.16 -72.50
N THR A 215 1.04 3.36 -71.52
CA THR A 215 0.98 1.89 -71.68
C THR A 215 0.00 1.23 -70.69
N GLU A 216 -0.79 0.30 -71.23
CA GLU A 216 -1.80 -0.56 -70.60
C GLU A 216 -1.32 -1.41 -69.39
N PRO A 217 -2.26 -1.87 -68.54
CA PRO A 217 -1.96 -2.78 -67.44
C PRO A 217 -1.95 -4.26 -67.87
N THR A 218 -0.86 -4.98 -67.57
CA THR A 218 -0.79 -6.44 -67.63
C THR A 218 -0.92 -7.04 -66.23
N PRO A 219 -1.71 -8.12 -66.02
CA PRO A 219 -1.85 -8.79 -64.73
C PRO A 219 -0.71 -9.79 -64.50
N VAL A 220 -0.11 -9.81 -63.30
CA VAL A 220 0.86 -10.83 -62.89
C VAL A 220 0.28 -11.70 -61.78
N THR A 221 0.14 -12.96 -62.16
CA THR A 221 -0.27 -14.18 -61.46
C THR A 221 0.59 -14.50 -60.22
N ALA A 222 -0.07 -15.01 -59.19
CA ALA A 222 0.54 -15.54 -57.97
C ALA A 222 1.34 -16.84 -58.20
N PRO A 223 2.41 -17.10 -57.44
CA PRO A 223 2.93 -18.44 -57.26
C PRO A 223 2.51 -19.03 -55.90
N GLY A 224 1.83 -20.18 -55.97
CA GLY A 224 1.58 -21.04 -54.82
C GLY A 224 2.85 -21.73 -54.35
N TYR A 225 3.02 -21.84 -53.03
CA TYR A 225 4.08 -22.65 -52.42
C TYR A 225 3.53 -23.99 -51.94
N VAL A 226 4.31 -25.00 -52.32
CA VAL A 226 4.07 -26.44 -52.21
C VAL A 226 4.33 -26.93 -50.78
N GLN A 227 3.45 -27.82 -50.34
CA GLN A 227 3.49 -28.50 -49.05
C GLN A 227 4.46 -29.69 -49.12
N SER A 228 5.60 -29.60 -48.44
CA SER A 228 6.57 -30.69 -48.32
C SER A 228 6.15 -31.63 -47.18
N GLN A 229 5.73 -32.84 -47.54
CA GLN A 229 5.77 -34.00 -46.65
C GLN A 229 7.23 -34.48 -46.54
N LEU A 230 7.69 -34.77 -45.33
CA LEU A 230 8.85 -35.64 -45.12
C LEU A 230 8.55 -36.65 -44.01
N GLU A 231 9.07 -37.85 -44.26
CA GLU A 231 8.74 -39.13 -43.67
C GLU A 231 9.11 -39.29 -42.18
N SER A 232 8.26 -40.00 -41.45
CA SER A 232 8.60 -40.61 -40.15
C SER A 232 9.11 -42.04 -40.36
N PRO A 233 10.26 -42.43 -39.80
CA PRO A 233 10.72 -43.80 -39.86
C PRO A 233 10.07 -44.67 -38.78
N ARG A 234 9.77 -45.90 -39.20
CA ARG A 234 9.34 -47.04 -38.39
C ARG A 234 10.46 -47.57 -37.48
N GLY A 235 10.07 -47.99 -36.29
CA GLY A 235 10.38 -49.33 -35.79
C GLY A 235 11.46 -49.45 -34.70
N ALA A 236 11.03 -49.71 -33.46
CA ALA A 236 11.67 -50.67 -32.57
C ALA A 236 10.69 -51.14 -31.49
N SER A 237 10.76 -52.43 -31.18
CA SER A 237 9.75 -53.26 -30.53
C SER A 237 9.88 -53.41 -29.01
N ALA A 238 8.75 -53.82 -28.40
CA ALA A 238 8.57 -54.67 -27.21
C ALA A 238 8.59 -54.04 -25.79
N PRO A 239 8.02 -54.69 -24.75
CA PRO A 239 7.06 -55.80 -24.74
C PRO A 239 5.72 -55.49 -24.03
N SER A 240 4.69 -56.21 -24.46
CA SER A 240 3.35 -56.28 -23.88
C SER A 240 3.38 -56.70 -22.40
N ARG A 241 2.89 -55.83 -21.52
CA ARG A 241 2.54 -56.17 -20.13
C ARG A 241 1.01 -56.21 -20.01
N SER A 242 0.53 -57.39 -19.67
CA SER A 242 -0.85 -57.77 -19.41
C SER A 242 -1.57 -56.76 -18.51
N ALA A 243 -2.63 -56.14 -19.04
CA ALA A 243 -3.58 -55.40 -18.24
C ALA A 243 -4.46 -56.41 -17.48
N ALA A 244 -4.20 -56.56 -16.18
CA ALA A 244 -5.13 -57.17 -15.25
C ALA A 244 -6.39 -56.31 -15.21
N ARG A 245 -7.49 -56.92 -15.65
CA ARG A 245 -8.88 -56.45 -15.52
C ARG A 245 -9.20 -56.29 -14.03
N ALA A 246 -9.03 -55.09 -13.50
CA ALA A 246 -9.51 -54.73 -12.18
C ALA A 246 -11.04 -54.67 -12.23
N ALA A 247 -11.66 -55.56 -11.45
CA ALA A 247 -13.09 -55.65 -11.28
C ALA A 247 -13.66 -54.32 -10.76
N GLU A 248 -14.70 -53.87 -11.44
CA GLU A 248 -15.61 -52.81 -11.02
C GLU A 248 -16.27 -53.22 -9.69
N PRO A 249 -16.18 -52.42 -8.62
CA PRO A 249 -16.83 -52.75 -7.35
C PRO A 249 -18.36 -52.64 -7.51
N PRO A 250 -19.13 -53.59 -6.95
CA PRO A 250 -20.59 -53.57 -7.04
C PRO A 250 -21.18 -52.34 -6.34
N PRO A 251 -22.33 -51.81 -6.83
CA PRO A 251 -23.00 -50.66 -6.23
C PRO A 251 -23.44 -50.98 -4.80
N LEU A 252 -23.09 -50.10 -3.87
CA LEU A 252 -23.54 -50.18 -2.48
C LEU A 252 -25.08 -50.05 -2.41
N PRO A 253 -25.77 -50.83 -1.56
CA PRO A 253 -27.20 -50.74 -1.39
C PRO A 253 -27.60 -49.38 -0.82
N ALA A 254 -28.70 -48.84 -1.36
CA ALA A 254 -29.31 -47.59 -0.95
C ALA A 254 -29.55 -47.57 0.56
N ARG A 255 -28.93 -46.60 1.24
CA ARG A 255 -29.13 -46.36 2.66
C ARG A 255 -30.43 -45.56 2.80
N GLU A 256 -31.50 -46.24 3.21
CA GLU A 256 -32.77 -45.63 3.57
C GLU A 256 -32.53 -44.53 4.61
N MET A 257 -32.92 -43.30 4.27
CA MET A 257 -32.96 -42.19 5.22
C MET A 257 -34.19 -42.35 6.13
N PRO A 258 -34.07 -42.10 7.44
CA PRO A 258 -35.22 -42.06 8.33
C PRO A 258 -36.14 -40.88 7.96
N PRO A 259 -37.46 -41.01 8.20
CA PRO A 259 -38.46 -40.04 7.77
C PRO A 259 -38.28 -38.68 8.44
N THR A 260 -38.40 -37.65 7.61
CA THR A 260 -38.51 -36.23 7.95
C THR A 260 -39.61 -36.01 8.99
N LEU A 261 -39.25 -35.59 10.20
CA LEU A 261 -40.18 -35.05 11.19
C LEU A 261 -40.76 -33.73 10.64
N VAL A 262 -42.03 -33.77 10.25
CA VAL A 262 -42.85 -32.61 9.91
C VAL A 262 -43.09 -31.82 11.20
N LEU A 263 -42.38 -30.70 11.35
CA LEU A 263 -42.64 -29.74 12.41
C LEU A 263 -43.90 -28.94 12.04
N HIS A 264 -45.03 -29.30 12.65
CA HIS A 264 -46.27 -28.55 12.55
C HIS A 264 -46.06 -27.11 13.06
N LYS A 265 -46.34 -26.15 12.17
CA LYS A 265 -46.44 -24.72 12.44
C LYS A 265 -47.68 -24.46 13.30
N THR A 266 -47.50 -24.37 14.61
CA THR A 266 -48.55 -23.90 15.53
C THR A 266 -48.54 -22.37 15.58
N ASN A 267 -49.69 -21.79 15.21
CA ASN A 267 -50.04 -20.38 15.44
C ASN A 267 -49.92 -20.05 16.93
N PRO A 268 -49.20 -18.98 17.33
CA PRO A 268 -49.34 -18.46 18.67
C PRO A 268 -50.66 -17.69 18.76
N ALA A 269 -51.52 -18.20 19.63
CA ALA A 269 -52.73 -17.55 20.09
C ALA A 269 -52.41 -16.19 20.73
N VAL A 270 -53.23 -15.21 20.38
CA VAL A 270 -53.38 -13.93 21.05
C VAL A 270 -53.77 -14.19 22.50
N MET A 271 -52.94 -13.73 23.44
CA MET A 271 -53.33 -13.57 24.84
C MET A 271 -53.18 -12.10 25.25
N PRO A 272 -54.07 -11.61 26.12
CA PRO A 272 -54.22 -10.19 26.38
C PRO A 272 -53.18 -9.66 27.36
N GLU A 273 -52.89 -8.39 27.12
CA GLU A 273 -52.11 -7.42 27.87
C GLU A 273 -52.42 -7.42 29.39
N PRO A 274 -51.42 -7.58 30.27
CA PRO A 274 -51.56 -7.28 31.68
C PRO A 274 -51.21 -5.81 31.96
N ASP A 275 -52.13 -5.13 32.65
CA ASP A 275 -52.01 -3.75 33.14
C ASP A 275 -50.68 -3.47 33.85
N ALA A 276 -49.97 -2.45 33.36
CA ALA A 276 -48.74 -1.95 33.98
C ALA A 276 -49.06 -1.00 35.15
N PRO A 277 -48.44 -1.15 36.33
CA PRO A 277 -48.59 -0.21 37.43
C PRO A 277 -47.72 1.05 37.25
N ASN A 278 -48.32 2.18 37.63
CA ASN A 278 -47.79 3.53 37.64
C ASN A 278 -46.35 3.63 38.16
N THR A 279 -45.45 4.16 37.33
CA THR A 279 -44.08 4.56 37.74
C THR A 279 -44.07 6.07 38.09
N PRO A 280 -43.52 6.49 39.25
CA PRO A 280 -43.50 7.88 39.65
C PRO A 280 -42.40 8.69 38.95
N THR A 281 -42.74 9.93 38.62
CA THR A 281 -41.93 10.97 37.97
C THR A 281 -40.70 11.36 38.82
N PRO A 282 -39.51 11.52 38.23
CA PRO A 282 -38.35 12.02 38.97
C PRO A 282 -38.43 13.53 39.19
N ARG A 283 -38.31 13.94 40.46
CA ARG A 283 -38.19 15.33 40.91
C ARG A 283 -36.93 15.99 40.32
N VAL A 284 -37.14 17.12 39.65
CA VAL A 284 -36.10 18.03 39.17
C VAL A 284 -35.40 18.72 40.36
N LEU A 285 -34.20 18.27 40.70
CA LEU A 285 -33.30 18.95 41.63
C LEU A 285 -32.54 20.06 40.88
N LYS A 286 -32.95 21.32 41.11
CA LYS A 286 -32.24 22.53 40.67
C LYS A 286 -30.81 22.52 41.23
N ARG A 287 -29.81 22.25 40.37
CA ARG A 287 -28.40 22.40 40.70
C ARG A 287 -28.01 23.89 40.71
N ARG A 288 -27.34 24.31 41.79
CA ARG A 288 -26.71 25.63 41.94
C ARG A 288 -25.57 25.80 40.92
N PRO A 289 -25.33 27.02 40.39
CA PRO A 289 -24.22 27.30 39.50
C PRO A 289 -22.88 27.31 40.28
N PRO A 290 -21.78 26.81 39.70
CA PRO A 290 -20.46 26.88 40.33
C PRO A 290 -19.86 28.29 40.25
N ALA A 291 -19.10 28.63 41.29
CA ALA A 291 -18.44 29.90 41.50
C ALA A 291 -17.42 30.24 40.40
N ARG A 292 -17.43 31.51 39.97
CA ARG A 292 -16.45 32.14 39.08
C ARG A 292 -15.03 31.97 39.62
N ILE A 293 -14.21 31.20 38.92
CA ILE A 293 -12.76 31.20 39.11
C ILE A 293 -12.22 32.43 38.39
N ARG A 294 -11.53 33.28 39.16
CA ARG A 294 -10.86 34.51 38.76
C ARG A 294 -9.75 34.20 37.74
N GLU A 295 -9.89 34.71 36.52
CA GLU A 295 -8.83 34.68 35.51
C GLU A 295 -7.63 35.52 35.98
N ARG A 296 -6.45 34.88 36.00
CA ARG A 296 -5.17 35.56 36.21
C ARG A 296 -4.80 36.31 34.93
N ARG A 297 -4.60 37.62 35.08
CA ARG A 297 -3.95 38.53 34.13
C ARG A 297 -2.72 37.88 33.48
N THR A 298 -2.75 37.74 32.17
CA THR A 298 -1.57 37.53 31.32
C THR A 298 -0.79 38.84 31.18
N VAL A 299 0.49 38.77 31.51
CA VAL A 299 1.48 39.85 31.36
C VAL A 299 1.88 39.93 29.87
N PRO A 300 1.96 41.12 29.26
CA PRO A 300 2.40 41.26 27.87
C PRO A 300 3.91 40.99 27.73
N PRO A 301 4.37 40.32 26.66
CA PRO A 301 5.79 40.13 26.41
C PRO A 301 6.47 41.43 25.98
N ALA A 302 7.68 41.61 26.52
CA ALA A 302 8.57 42.74 26.27
C ALA A 302 8.94 42.88 24.79
N GLN A 303 8.94 44.14 24.33
CA GLN A 303 9.42 44.56 23.02
C GLN A 303 10.94 44.42 22.98
N VAL A 304 11.46 43.75 21.95
CA VAL A 304 12.90 43.69 21.63
C VAL A 304 13.22 44.83 20.67
N PRO A 305 14.30 45.61 20.90
CA PRO A 305 14.62 46.77 20.07
C PRO A 305 15.22 46.36 18.72
N VAL A 306 14.76 47.06 17.69
CA VAL A 306 15.29 47.07 16.32
C VAL A 306 16.63 47.79 16.32
N THR A 307 17.71 47.09 16.00
CA THR A 307 18.99 47.70 15.62
C THR A 307 19.13 47.74 14.11
N SER A 308 19.18 48.96 13.60
CA SER A 308 19.56 49.36 12.25
C SER A 308 21.06 49.14 11.99
N ARG A 309 21.38 48.51 10.85
CA ARG A 309 22.68 48.53 10.14
C ARG A 309 22.32 48.46 8.65
N LEU A 310 22.40 49.52 7.84
CA LEU A 310 23.58 50.26 7.34
C LEU A 310 24.68 49.33 6.82
N GLY A 311 24.79 49.24 5.49
CA GLY A 311 25.87 48.53 4.81
C GLY A 311 25.58 48.33 3.32
N ASP A 312 25.77 49.39 2.52
CA ASP A 312 26.10 49.27 1.09
C ASP A 312 27.41 48.50 0.90
N PRO A 313 27.58 47.81 -0.23
CA PRO A 313 28.79 48.06 -0.99
C PRO A 313 28.59 48.14 -2.52
N ARG A 314 29.18 49.20 -3.09
CA ARG A 314 29.69 49.28 -4.48
C ARG A 314 30.62 48.10 -4.81
N PRO A 315 30.75 47.75 -6.09
CA PRO A 315 32.04 47.93 -6.77
C PRO A 315 31.86 48.58 -8.15
N SER A 316 32.61 49.63 -8.51
CA SER A 316 34.01 49.61 -9.00
C SER A 316 34.11 49.28 -10.48
N ALA A 317 34.39 50.32 -11.26
CA ALA A 317 34.80 50.30 -12.66
C ALA A 317 36.29 49.97 -12.80
N ALA A 318 36.64 49.26 -13.86
CA ALA A 318 37.94 49.17 -14.53
C ALA A 318 37.63 48.70 -15.97
N SER A 319 37.82 49.52 -17.01
CA SER A 319 39.09 49.82 -17.70
C SER A 319 39.70 48.61 -18.42
N ASP A 320 39.63 48.63 -19.75
CA ASP A 320 40.51 48.03 -20.78
C ASP A 320 39.86 48.40 -22.13
N THR A 321 40.28 49.37 -22.96
CA THR A 321 41.57 49.72 -23.59
C THR A 321 42.29 48.56 -24.28
N LEU A 322 41.89 48.31 -25.53
CA LEU A 322 42.76 47.71 -26.55
C LEU A 322 42.66 48.50 -27.86
N GLU A 323 43.71 49.29 -28.09
CA GLU A 323 44.20 49.73 -29.39
C GLU A 323 44.45 48.54 -30.32
N VAL A 324 43.97 48.61 -31.57
CA VAL A 324 44.63 47.97 -32.70
C VAL A 324 44.57 48.89 -33.93
N ALA A 325 45.73 49.50 -34.17
CA ALA A 325 46.40 49.79 -35.43
C ALA A 325 45.60 50.06 -36.72
N ALA A 326 45.86 51.25 -37.25
CA ALA A 326 45.61 51.69 -38.61
C ALA A 326 46.57 51.01 -39.63
N VAL A 327 46.03 50.62 -40.79
CA VAL A 327 46.76 50.49 -42.05
C VAL A 327 45.84 50.94 -43.20
N GLU A 328 46.13 52.12 -43.76
CA GLU A 328 45.82 52.52 -45.15
C GLU A 328 47.03 52.17 -46.05
N PRO A 329 47.03 52.23 -47.41
CA PRO A 329 46.14 53.00 -48.31
C PRO A 329 45.79 52.29 -49.66
N LEU A 330 45.26 53.10 -50.60
CA LEU A 330 44.94 52.88 -52.04
C LEU A 330 43.50 52.38 -52.28
N GLY A 331 42.62 53.08 -52.99
CA GLY A 331 42.82 54.12 -54.00
C GLY A 331 42.03 53.73 -55.25
N THR A 332 40.70 53.83 -55.24
CA THR A 332 39.90 53.79 -56.47
C THR A 332 38.66 54.66 -56.37
N ARG A 333 38.74 55.76 -57.11
CA ARG A 333 37.69 56.69 -57.52
C ARG A 333 36.53 55.90 -58.15
N ARG A 334 35.38 55.78 -57.46
CA ARG A 334 34.11 55.39 -58.07
C ARG A 334 33.01 56.37 -57.67
N SER A 335 32.29 56.78 -58.70
CA SER A 335 31.17 57.72 -58.75
C SER A 335 30.12 57.49 -57.68
N ARG A 336 29.72 58.58 -56.99
CA ARG A 336 28.58 58.64 -56.07
C ARG A 336 27.28 58.29 -56.81
N PRO A 337 26.52 57.26 -56.41
CA PRO A 337 25.13 57.11 -56.82
C PRO A 337 24.23 58.11 -56.07
N PRO A 338 23.08 58.48 -56.64
CA PRO A 338 22.15 59.43 -56.03
C PRO A 338 21.59 58.89 -54.71
N VAL A 339 21.59 59.75 -53.69
CA VAL A 339 21.00 59.49 -52.37
C VAL A 339 19.49 59.31 -52.55
N PRO A 340 18.90 58.15 -52.20
CA PRO A 340 17.46 57.99 -52.25
C PRO A 340 16.80 58.91 -51.21
N PRO A 341 15.62 59.47 -51.50
CA PRO A 341 14.91 60.33 -50.54
C PRO A 341 14.67 59.57 -49.24
N SER A 342 15.07 60.18 -48.13
CA SER A 342 14.83 59.63 -46.79
C SER A 342 13.34 59.31 -46.65
N PRO A 343 12.97 58.05 -46.38
CA PRO A 343 11.56 57.72 -46.29
C PRO A 343 10.99 58.38 -45.04
N TRP A 344 10.09 59.34 -45.24
CA TRP A 344 9.42 60.09 -44.17
C TRP A 344 8.73 59.19 -43.13
N TRP A 345 8.44 57.92 -43.48
CA TRP A 345 7.93 56.91 -42.56
C TRP A 345 8.94 56.46 -41.49
N TRP A 346 10.25 56.68 -41.65
CA TRP A 346 11.22 56.43 -40.58
C TRP A 346 11.10 57.43 -39.43
N VAL A 347 10.70 58.67 -39.71
CA VAL A 347 10.57 59.71 -38.68
C VAL A 347 9.31 59.49 -37.82
N TRP A 348 8.24 58.93 -38.41
CA TRP A 348 6.95 58.76 -37.73
C TRP A 348 6.58 57.32 -37.38
N GLY A 349 7.12 56.33 -38.09
CA GLY A 349 6.78 54.91 -37.91
C GLY A 349 7.39 54.29 -36.66
N TRP A 350 8.65 54.63 -36.34
CA TRP A 350 9.34 54.09 -35.16
C TRP A 350 8.74 54.54 -33.82
N PRO A 351 8.37 55.82 -33.63
CA PRO A 351 7.67 56.24 -32.42
C PRO A 351 6.32 55.53 -32.24
N ALA A 352 5.53 55.41 -33.32
CA ALA A 352 4.23 54.74 -33.27
C ALA A 352 4.37 53.25 -32.89
N LEU A 353 5.34 52.55 -33.47
CA LEU A 353 5.65 51.16 -33.11
C LEU A 353 6.09 51.04 -31.64
N GLY A 354 6.91 51.98 -31.16
CA GLY A 354 7.35 52.03 -29.77
C GLY A 354 6.19 52.20 -28.78
N PHE A 355 5.22 53.06 -29.08
CA PHE A 355 4.02 53.24 -28.26
C PHE A 355 3.13 51.99 -28.23
N ILE A 356 2.97 51.31 -29.37
CA ILE A 356 2.20 50.06 -29.45
C ILE A 356 2.88 48.96 -28.60
N LEU A 357 4.21 48.82 -28.72
CA LEU A 357 4.96 47.82 -27.97
C LEU A 357 4.93 48.08 -26.46
N ALA A 358 5.12 49.34 -26.04
CA ALA A 358 5.03 49.74 -24.64
C ALA A 358 3.61 49.51 -24.09
N GLY A 359 2.57 49.84 -24.86
CA GLY A 359 1.17 49.57 -24.50
C GLY A 359 0.90 48.08 -24.32
N ALA A 360 1.42 47.23 -25.21
CA ALA A 360 1.28 45.78 -25.11
C ALA A 360 1.97 45.21 -23.85
N ILE A 361 3.17 45.70 -23.52
CA ILE A 361 3.90 45.26 -22.30
C ILE A 361 3.15 45.68 -21.03
N VAL A 362 2.63 46.91 -20.98
CA VAL A 362 1.85 47.39 -19.83
C VAL A 362 0.55 46.60 -19.70
N TYR A 363 -0.14 46.35 -20.81
CA TYR A 363 -1.38 45.57 -20.82
C TYR A 363 -1.14 44.13 -20.33
N ASP A 364 -0.09 43.48 -20.78
CA ASP A 364 0.27 42.13 -20.35
C ASP A 364 0.56 42.08 -18.84
N ARG A 365 1.35 43.03 -18.31
CA ARG A 365 1.62 43.09 -16.87
C ARG A 365 0.35 43.33 -16.03
N VAL A 366 -0.56 44.16 -16.51
CA VAL A 366 -1.85 44.40 -15.82
C VAL A 366 -2.72 43.14 -15.84
N MET A 367 -2.74 42.40 -16.96
CA MET A 367 -3.50 41.15 -17.07
C MET A 367 -2.90 40.04 -16.19
N VAL A 368 -1.58 39.91 -16.14
CA VAL A 368 -0.89 38.97 -15.25
C VAL A 368 -1.16 39.29 -13.78
N ALA A 369 -1.08 40.57 -13.38
CA ALA A 369 -1.40 40.98 -12.02
C ALA A 369 -2.85 40.64 -11.65
N ARG A 370 -3.82 40.94 -12.53
CA ARG A 370 -5.23 40.57 -12.31
C ARG A 370 -5.45 39.07 -12.20
N ARG A 371 -4.69 38.26 -12.95
CA ARG A 371 -4.77 36.80 -12.90
C ARG A 371 -4.22 36.25 -11.58
N ILE A 372 -3.14 36.84 -11.07
CA ILE A 372 -2.55 36.49 -9.78
C ILE A 372 -3.52 36.86 -8.65
N ASP A 373 -4.11 38.06 -8.66
CA ASP A 373 -5.08 38.49 -7.65
C ASP A 373 -6.33 37.60 -7.63
N ALA A 374 -6.86 37.25 -8.81
CA ALA A 374 -7.98 36.32 -8.93
C ALA A 374 -7.62 34.92 -8.39
N SER A 375 -6.41 34.44 -8.67
CA SER A 375 -5.93 33.15 -8.14
C SER A 375 -5.78 33.19 -6.61
N MET A 376 -5.23 34.26 -6.06
CA MET A 376 -5.06 34.42 -4.61
C MET A 376 -6.39 34.51 -3.87
N ALA A 377 -7.41 35.15 -4.47
CA ALA A 377 -8.76 35.18 -3.90
C ALA A 377 -9.39 33.78 -3.80
N VAL A 378 -9.24 32.94 -4.84
CA VAL A 378 -9.74 31.56 -4.85
C VAL A 378 -9.02 30.70 -3.80
N HIS A 379 -7.70 30.84 -3.67
CA HIS A 379 -6.94 30.10 -2.66
C HIS A 379 -7.25 30.56 -1.23
N GLY A 380 -7.50 31.86 -1.02
CA GLY A 380 -7.92 32.39 0.27
C GLY A 380 -9.23 31.77 0.76
N GLN A 381 -10.23 31.69 -0.13
CA GLN A 381 -11.52 31.07 0.21
C GLN A 381 -11.38 29.58 0.51
N ALA A 382 -10.59 28.83 -0.27
CA ALA A 382 -10.34 27.41 -0.01
C ALA A 382 -9.66 27.16 1.35
N ILE A 383 -8.75 28.04 1.78
CA ILE A 383 -8.08 27.95 3.08
C ILE A 383 -9.08 28.20 4.23
N ASP A 384 -9.97 29.18 4.08
CA ASP A 384 -10.95 29.49 5.11
C ASP A 384 -12.04 28.41 5.24
N ASP A 385 -12.46 27.81 4.11
CA ASP A 385 -13.35 26.64 4.11
C ASP A 385 -12.67 25.43 4.81
N ALA A 386 -11.41 25.15 4.48
CA ALA A 386 -10.65 24.09 5.15
C ALA A 386 -10.50 24.33 6.67
N ARG A 387 -10.33 25.60 7.09
CA ARG A 387 -10.28 25.96 8.51
C ARG A 387 -11.63 25.77 9.20
N LYS A 388 -12.75 26.01 8.51
CA LYS A 388 -14.09 25.78 9.02
C LYS A 388 -14.33 24.28 9.23
N ASP A 389 -14.01 23.45 8.24
CA ASP A 389 -14.14 22.00 8.32
C ASP A 389 -13.28 21.41 9.46
N LEU A 390 -12.08 21.96 9.68
CA LEU A 390 -11.21 21.54 10.77
C LEU A 390 -11.80 21.86 12.16
N ARG A 391 -12.56 22.97 12.28
CA ARG A 391 -13.25 23.31 13.53
C ARG A 391 -14.44 22.38 13.78
N GLU A 392 -15.24 22.13 12.74
CA GLU A 392 -16.39 21.22 12.83
C GLU A 392 -15.96 19.79 13.18
N THR A 393 -14.91 19.27 12.53
CA THR A 393 -14.34 17.96 12.86
C THR A 393 -13.78 17.91 14.28
N ARG A 394 -13.16 18.99 14.78
CA ARG A 394 -12.68 19.06 16.16
C ARG A 394 -13.81 19.04 17.19
N ASP A 395 -14.93 19.68 16.90
CA ASP A 395 -16.09 19.67 17.78
C ASP A 395 -16.84 18.33 17.75
N LEU A 396 -16.95 17.68 16.58
CA LEU A 396 -17.42 16.29 16.48
C LEU A 396 -16.54 15.32 17.26
N ALA A 397 -15.21 15.47 17.20
CA ALA A 397 -14.29 14.65 17.97
C ALA A 397 -14.45 14.85 19.49
N ARG A 398 -14.74 16.07 19.94
CA ARG A 398 -15.05 16.37 21.35
C ARG A 398 -16.36 15.71 21.78
N GLN A 399 -17.40 15.75 20.94
CA GLN A 399 -18.67 15.08 21.21
C GLN A 399 -18.50 13.56 21.28
N ALA A 400 -17.77 12.97 20.32
CA ALA A 400 -17.48 11.54 20.31
C ALA A 400 -16.68 11.09 21.55
N LYS A 401 -15.71 11.90 22.00
CA LYS A 401 -14.98 11.64 23.24
C LYS A 401 -15.89 11.66 24.46
N GLY A 402 -16.79 12.64 24.56
CA GLY A 402 -17.79 12.69 25.64
C GLY A 402 -18.73 11.49 25.65
N ALA A 403 -19.19 11.03 24.49
CA ALA A 403 -20.01 9.83 24.37
C ALA A 403 -19.25 8.55 24.76
N ALA A 404 -17.97 8.43 24.38
CA ALA A 404 -17.12 7.31 24.76
C ALA A 404 -16.88 7.26 26.28
N GLU A 405 -16.62 8.40 26.92
CA GLU A 405 -16.46 8.49 28.38
C GLU A 405 -17.76 8.10 29.10
N ALA A 406 -18.93 8.55 28.60
CA ALA A 406 -20.22 8.15 29.15
C ALA A 406 -20.48 6.62 29.04
N THR A 407 -20.11 6.03 27.91
CA THR A 407 -20.23 4.58 27.67
C THR A 407 -19.28 3.77 28.55
N GLN A 408 -18.08 4.30 28.81
CA GLN A 408 -17.11 3.69 29.71
C GLN A 408 -17.60 3.69 31.16
N VAL A 409 -18.21 4.78 31.62
CA VAL A 409 -18.82 4.85 32.97
C VAL A 409 -19.98 3.86 33.09
N ALA A 410 -20.84 3.76 32.07
CA ALA A 410 -21.95 2.81 32.06
C ALA A 410 -21.49 1.35 32.09
N THR A 411 -20.45 1.00 31.31
CA THR A 411 -19.89 -0.37 31.27
C THR A 411 -19.16 -0.76 32.55
N LEU A 412 -18.47 0.19 33.19
CA LEU A 412 -17.88 -0.04 34.52
C LEU A 412 -18.97 -0.26 35.59
N GLY A 413 -20.07 0.50 35.52
CA GLY A 413 -21.25 0.27 36.35
C GLY A 413 -21.81 -1.14 36.19
N LEU A 414 -22.03 -1.58 34.94
CA LEU A 414 -22.56 -2.91 34.62
C LEU A 414 -21.63 -4.04 35.10
N ARG A 415 -20.31 -3.91 34.90
CA ARG A 415 -19.33 -4.89 35.41
C ARG A 415 -19.35 -5.01 36.92
N SER A 416 -19.52 -3.90 37.63
CA SER A 416 -19.60 -3.91 39.10
C SER A 416 -20.88 -4.58 39.62
N ALA A 417 -21.98 -4.49 38.88
CA ALA A 417 -23.23 -5.18 39.18
C ALA A 417 -23.10 -6.69 38.90
N LEU A 418 -22.58 -7.04 37.73
CA LEU A 418 -22.43 -8.44 37.31
C LEU A 418 -21.43 -9.21 38.18
N ARG A 419 -20.34 -8.55 38.63
CA ARG A 419 -19.40 -9.15 39.58
C ARG A 419 -20.05 -9.44 40.93
N ARG A 420 -20.96 -8.58 41.41
CA ARG A 420 -21.70 -8.80 42.65
C ARG A 420 -22.63 -10.01 42.52
N GLU A 421 -23.37 -10.13 41.42
CA GLU A 421 -24.23 -11.29 41.19
C GLU A 421 -23.46 -12.60 41.03
N VAL A 422 -22.35 -12.60 40.28
CA VAL A 422 -21.53 -13.80 40.10
C VAL A 422 -20.88 -14.24 41.41
N THR A 423 -20.46 -13.30 42.26
CA THR A 423 -19.90 -13.64 43.58
C THR A 423 -20.97 -14.24 44.48
N ALA A 424 -22.18 -13.67 44.51
CA ALA A 424 -23.31 -14.23 45.25
C ALA A 424 -23.69 -15.64 44.75
N ALA A 425 -23.67 -15.87 43.43
CA ALA A 425 -23.95 -17.17 42.84
C ALA A 425 -22.87 -18.23 43.17
N LEU A 426 -21.59 -17.83 43.18
CA LEU A 426 -20.49 -18.71 43.57
C LEU A 426 -20.55 -19.10 45.04
N GLU A 427 -20.86 -18.15 45.93
CA GLU A 427 -21.06 -18.44 47.36
C GLU A 427 -22.20 -19.44 47.57
N THR A 428 -23.29 -19.35 46.80
CA THR A 428 -24.36 -20.36 46.86
C THR A 428 -23.94 -21.72 46.30
N HIS A 429 -23.06 -21.76 45.30
CA HIS A 429 -22.61 -23.03 44.71
C HIS A 429 -21.62 -23.78 45.62
N ASP A 430 -20.69 -23.05 46.24
CA ASP A 430 -19.72 -23.62 47.19
C ASP A 430 -20.41 -24.16 48.45
N ALA A 431 -21.50 -23.53 48.89
CA ALA A 431 -22.34 -24.05 49.97
C ALA A 431 -22.99 -25.40 49.61
N ILE A 432 -23.38 -25.60 48.35
CA ILE A 432 -24.00 -26.84 47.85
C ILE A 432 -22.94 -27.94 47.65
N GLU A 433 -21.75 -27.62 47.12
CA GLU A 433 -20.68 -28.61 46.92
C GLU A 433 -19.99 -29.04 48.22
N GLY A 434 -19.92 -28.15 49.23
CA GLY A 434 -19.39 -28.47 50.56
C GLY A 434 -20.15 -29.60 51.25
N GLN A 435 -21.46 -29.72 51.01
CA GLN A 435 -22.28 -30.82 51.54
C GLN A 435 -22.10 -32.14 50.78
N ALA A 436 -21.67 -32.11 49.52
CA ALA A 436 -21.52 -33.32 48.69
C ALA A 436 -20.17 -34.03 48.85
N ARG A 437 -19.13 -33.35 49.37
CA ARG A 437 -17.76 -33.89 49.46
C ARG A 437 -17.39 -34.60 50.76
N ALA A 438 -18.28 -34.71 51.73
CA ALA A 438 -18.00 -35.36 53.02
C ALA A 438 -17.88 -36.90 52.99
N GLY A 439 -17.85 -37.55 51.81
CA GLY A 439 -17.84 -39.01 51.75
C GLY A 439 -17.24 -39.61 50.48
N ARG A 440 -15.94 -39.41 50.21
CA ARG A 440 -15.22 -40.34 49.32
C ARG A 440 -13.70 -40.25 49.45
N THR A 441 -13.14 -41.18 50.20
CA THR A 441 -11.71 -41.47 50.28
C THR A 441 -11.40 -42.54 49.23
N VAL A 442 -10.65 -42.23 48.17
CA VAL A 442 -10.09 -43.24 47.25
C VAL A 442 -8.67 -42.84 46.84
N ALA A 443 -7.82 -43.87 46.83
CA ALA A 443 -6.38 -43.87 46.71
C ALA A 443 -5.81 -43.23 45.44
N SER A 444 -4.64 -42.60 45.62
CA SER A 444 -3.83 -41.91 44.60
C SER A 444 -3.04 -42.90 43.74
N SER A 445 -3.36 -42.92 42.45
CA SER A 445 -2.52 -43.51 41.39
C SER A 445 -1.51 -42.45 40.89
N PRO A 446 -0.28 -42.81 40.46
CA PRO A 446 0.74 -41.85 40.06
C PRO A 446 0.27 -41.06 38.83
N LYS A 447 0.10 -39.75 39.04
CA LYS A 447 -0.37 -38.76 38.08
C LYS A 447 0.62 -38.68 36.92
N ALA A 448 0.29 -39.32 35.80
CA ALA A 448 0.98 -39.09 34.54
C ALA A 448 1.07 -37.57 34.32
N LEU A 449 2.28 -37.06 34.15
CA LEU A 449 2.57 -35.66 33.85
C LEU A 449 1.90 -35.34 32.51
N SER A 450 0.62 -34.94 32.58
CA SER A 450 -0.06 -34.25 31.49
C SER A 450 0.85 -33.12 31.07
N LEU A 451 1.47 -33.26 29.88
CA LEU A 451 2.23 -32.20 29.22
C LEU A 451 1.23 -31.12 28.82
N ALA A 452 0.79 -30.37 29.83
CA ALA A 452 0.09 -29.12 29.68
C ALA A 452 0.94 -28.26 28.75
N GLY A 453 0.30 -27.68 27.73
CA GLY A 453 0.96 -26.91 26.67
C GLY A 453 1.77 -25.71 27.18
N PRO A 454 2.07 -24.73 26.31
CA PRO A 454 2.82 -23.54 26.70
C PRO A 454 2.21 -22.88 27.93
N ARG A 455 3.04 -22.58 28.93
CA ARG A 455 2.62 -21.95 30.18
C ARG A 455 2.72 -20.44 30.03
N VAL A 456 1.72 -19.70 30.51
CA VAL A 456 1.81 -18.24 30.63
C VAL A 456 1.60 -17.84 32.07
N SER A 457 2.57 -17.13 32.63
CA SER A 457 2.47 -16.48 33.93
C SER A 457 2.38 -14.97 33.75
N VAL A 458 1.70 -14.30 34.68
CA VAL A 458 1.51 -12.85 34.69
C VAL A 458 1.89 -12.34 36.07
N HIS A 459 2.93 -11.50 36.13
CA HIS A 459 3.39 -10.84 37.35
C HIS A 459 3.36 -9.32 37.12
N GLY A 460 2.38 -8.66 37.73
CA GLY A 460 2.16 -7.21 37.54
C GLY A 460 1.88 -6.86 36.08
N ASN A 461 2.71 -5.98 35.51
CA ASN A 461 2.64 -5.57 34.10
C ASN A 461 3.48 -6.44 33.16
N VAL A 462 4.15 -7.48 33.65
CA VAL A 462 4.95 -8.40 32.83
C VAL A 462 4.23 -9.73 32.68
N ALA A 463 4.03 -10.16 31.44
CA ALA A 463 3.59 -11.52 31.13
C ALA A 463 4.76 -12.33 30.56
N THR A 464 4.92 -13.57 31.01
CA THR A 464 5.96 -14.49 30.54
C THR A 464 5.30 -15.72 29.93
N ALA A 465 5.57 -15.99 28.65
CA ALA A 465 5.20 -17.25 28.00
C ALA A 465 6.40 -18.19 27.99
N ALA A 466 6.23 -19.41 28.47
CA ALA A 466 7.26 -20.44 28.57
C ALA A 466 6.89 -21.69 27.75
N VAL A 467 7.83 -22.16 26.93
CA VAL A 467 7.73 -23.41 26.18
C VAL A 467 8.83 -24.36 26.65
N PRO A 468 8.51 -25.58 27.13
CA PRO A 468 9.53 -26.54 27.53
C PRO A 468 10.36 -26.96 26.33
N ILE A 469 11.66 -27.15 26.54
CA ILE A 469 12.61 -27.62 25.53
C ILE A 469 13.53 -28.71 26.09
N GLU A 470 13.94 -29.61 25.22
CA GLU A 470 14.98 -30.60 25.41
C GLU A 470 16.19 -30.21 24.53
N GLY A 471 17.41 -30.28 25.05
CA GLY A 471 18.62 -29.89 24.32
C GLY A 471 19.17 -28.53 24.77
N SER A 472 19.75 -27.77 23.84
CA SER A 472 20.53 -26.56 24.12
C SER A 472 20.01 -25.34 23.36
N THR A 473 20.18 -24.15 23.96
CA THR A 473 19.95 -22.84 23.32
C THR A 473 21.13 -22.37 22.48
N ALA A 474 22.21 -23.15 22.38
CA ALA A 474 23.35 -22.81 21.54
C ALA A 474 22.91 -22.50 20.10
N GLY A 475 23.32 -21.33 19.59
CA GLY A 475 22.94 -20.87 18.25
C GLY A 475 21.50 -20.35 18.13
N MET A 476 20.85 -19.99 19.25
CA MET A 476 19.51 -19.40 19.22
C MET A 476 19.49 -18.11 18.39
N VAL A 477 18.49 -17.98 17.51
CA VAL A 477 18.25 -16.75 16.74
C VAL A 477 16.81 -16.29 16.92
N GLN A 478 16.64 -14.98 17.13
CA GLN A 478 15.34 -14.35 17.35
C GLN A 478 14.98 -13.41 16.19
N TYR A 479 13.70 -13.40 15.81
CA TYR A 479 13.14 -12.49 14.81
C TYR A 479 11.84 -11.86 15.32
N SER A 480 11.72 -10.54 15.24
CA SER A 480 10.45 -9.84 15.48
C SER A 480 9.57 -9.92 14.23
N LEU A 481 8.27 -10.12 14.43
CA LEU A 481 7.27 -10.20 13.38
C LEU A 481 6.38 -8.96 13.40
N ARG A 482 6.14 -8.36 12.23
CA ARG A 482 5.20 -7.25 12.09
C ARG A 482 3.75 -7.70 11.94
N GLN A 483 3.49 -8.79 11.20
CA GLN A 483 2.12 -9.22 10.90
C GLN A 483 1.99 -10.76 10.81
N PRO A 484 1.19 -11.40 11.70
CA PRO A 484 0.73 -10.84 12.98
C PRO A 484 1.91 -10.46 13.89
N PRO A 485 1.72 -9.46 14.78
CA PRO A 485 2.76 -9.02 15.71
C PRO A 485 3.20 -10.16 16.62
N GLY A 486 4.50 -10.31 16.82
CA GLY A 486 5.03 -11.46 17.54
C GLY A 486 6.54 -11.59 17.48
N VAL A 487 7.03 -12.72 17.97
CA VAL A 487 8.45 -13.11 17.97
C VAL A 487 8.57 -14.55 17.54
N VAL A 488 9.57 -14.84 16.72
CA VAL A 488 10.02 -16.21 16.42
C VAL A 488 11.37 -16.43 17.10
N VAL A 489 11.49 -17.54 17.82
CA VAL A 489 12.73 -18.04 18.39
C VAL A 489 13.08 -19.35 17.68
N LYS A 490 14.24 -19.39 17.02
CA LYS A 490 14.80 -20.61 16.41
C LYS A 490 15.90 -21.15 17.31
N LEU A 491 15.86 -22.43 17.61
CA LEU A 491 16.80 -23.13 18.49
C LEU A 491 17.33 -24.37 17.75
N PRO A 492 18.49 -24.29 17.07
CA PRO A 492 18.98 -25.37 16.22
C PRO A 492 19.36 -26.63 17.01
N ALA A 493 19.79 -26.45 18.26
CA ALA A 493 20.20 -27.54 19.15
C ALA A 493 19.12 -27.96 20.17
N ALA A 494 17.86 -27.53 19.98
CA ALA A 494 16.75 -27.88 20.87
C ALA A 494 15.60 -28.56 20.14
N ARG A 495 14.80 -29.32 20.90
CA ARG A 495 13.51 -29.90 20.55
C ARG A 495 12.49 -29.53 21.60
N SER A 496 11.21 -29.57 21.27
CA SER A 496 10.13 -29.38 22.24
C SER A 496 9.44 -30.72 22.49
N PRO A 497 9.19 -31.12 23.75
CA PRO A 497 8.37 -32.29 24.07
C PRO A 497 6.88 -32.04 23.77
N LEU A 498 6.47 -30.79 23.58
CA LEU A 498 5.15 -30.47 23.03
C LEU A 498 5.06 -30.86 21.55
N ALA A 499 3.93 -31.42 21.16
CA ALA A 499 3.62 -31.72 19.77
C ALA A 499 3.73 -30.47 18.88
N SER A 500 4.13 -30.65 17.63
CA SER A 500 4.10 -29.55 16.67
C SER A 500 2.64 -29.11 16.47
N GLY A 501 2.36 -27.82 16.66
CA GLY A 501 0.99 -27.34 16.64
C GLY A 501 0.81 -25.89 17.08
N ARG A 502 -0.46 -25.47 17.08
CA ARG A 502 -0.90 -24.14 17.47
C ARG A 502 -1.58 -24.21 18.84
N TYR A 503 -1.00 -23.56 19.83
CA TYR A 503 -1.50 -23.50 21.20
C TYR A 503 -2.14 -22.14 21.48
N GLY A 504 -3.45 -22.13 21.73
CA GLY A 504 -4.15 -20.92 22.16
C GLY A 504 -3.89 -20.65 23.63
N VAL A 505 -3.23 -19.54 23.96
CA VAL A 505 -2.91 -19.22 25.36
C VAL A 505 -3.78 -18.09 25.91
N ARG A 506 -4.18 -17.13 25.06
CA ARG A 506 -5.14 -16.04 25.36
C ARG A 506 -4.98 -15.38 26.74
N ALA A 507 -3.74 -15.24 27.21
CA ALA A 507 -3.40 -14.71 28.52
C ALA A 507 -2.17 -13.82 28.39
N GLY A 508 -2.04 -12.84 29.27
CA GLY A 508 -0.80 -12.06 29.31
C GLY A 508 -0.60 -11.00 28.21
N GLY A 509 -1.43 -11.00 27.17
CA GLY A 509 -1.14 -10.30 25.90
C GLY A 509 -0.67 -11.25 24.79
N PHE A 510 -0.41 -12.51 25.12
CA PHE A 510 -0.18 -13.59 24.16
C PHE A 510 -1.52 -14.13 23.67
N ASN A 511 -1.68 -14.19 22.35
CA ASN A 511 -2.84 -14.81 21.72
C ASN A 511 -2.57 -16.31 21.49
N VAL A 512 -1.46 -16.59 20.81
CA VAL A 512 -1.13 -17.94 20.33
C VAL A 512 0.37 -18.21 20.40
N VAL A 513 0.73 -19.43 20.78
CA VAL A 513 2.10 -19.95 20.66
C VAL A 513 2.10 -21.08 19.64
N TRP A 514 2.92 -20.96 18.59
CA TRP A 514 3.15 -22.04 17.63
C TRP A 514 4.44 -22.74 17.97
N VAL A 515 4.41 -24.07 18.02
CA VAL A 515 5.57 -24.92 18.24
C VAL A 515 5.76 -25.76 17.00
N GLN A 516 6.96 -25.78 16.43
CA GLN A 516 7.29 -26.60 15.28
C GLN A 516 8.67 -27.23 15.44
N ASN A 517 8.69 -28.54 15.67
CA ASN A 517 9.91 -29.33 15.56
C ASN A 517 10.25 -29.52 14.07
N ARG A 518 11.46 -29.13 13.66
CA ARG A 518 11.98 -29.26 12.29
C ARG A 518 13.25 -30.12 12.30
N THR A 519 13.73 -30.50 11.12
CA THR A 519 15.00 -31.22 10.95
C THR A 519 16.20 -30.37 11.37
N ASP A 520 16.09 -29.04 11.23
CA ASP A 520 17.11 -28.04 11.59
C ASP A 520 16.94 -27.48 13.03
N GLY A 521 16.10 -28.10 13.86
CA GLY A 521 15.89 -27.73 15.27
C GLY A 521 14.46 -27.31 15.59
N LEU A 522 14.27 -26.56 16.68
CA LEU A 522 12.97 -26.10 17.15
C LEU A 522 12.69 -24.66 16.71
N ALA A 523 11.50 -24.41 16.17
CA ALA A 523 10.99 -23.07 15.95
C ALA A 523 9.76 -22.82 16.83
N VAL A 524 9.83 -21.78 17.67
CA VAL A 524 8.71 -21.33 18.51
C VAL A 524 8.30 -19.93 18.10
N ARG A 525 7.02 -19.72 17.82
CA ARG A 525 6.47 -18.41 17.46
C ARG A 525 5.43 -17.97 18.48
N PHE A 526 5.70 -16.84 19.13
CA PHE A 526 4.79 -16.18 20.06
C PHE A 526 4.05 -15.08 19.31
N VAL A 527 2.73 -15.16 19.24
CA VAL A 527 1.87 -14.17 18.58
C VAL A 527 1.15 -13.34 19.64
N TYR A 528 1.30 -12.03 19.52
CA TYR A 528 0.70 -11.06 20.41
C TYR A 528 -0.70 -10.67 19.95
N ASP A 529 -1.50 -10.19 20.90
CA ASP A 529 -2.79 -9.57 20.62
C ASP A 529 -2.56 -8.13 20.10
N GLY A 530 -2.70 -7.96 18.78
CA GLY A 530 -2.30 -6.73 18.07
C GLY A 530 -3.15 -5.49 18.38
N ASP A 531 -4.33 -5.67 18.98
CA ASP A 531 -5.22 -4.57 19.33
C ASP A 531 -4.78 -3.81 20.59
N LYS A 532 -3.85 -4.37 21.36
CA LYS A 532 -3.32 -3.72 22.57
C LYS A 532 -2.06 -2.95 22.20
N THR A 533 -2.28 -1.67 21.92
CA THR A 533 -1.30 -0.63 21.62
C THR A 533 -0.04 -0.75 22.49
N ARG A 534 1.11 -0.80 21.82
CA ARG A 534 2.47 -0.67 22.39
C ARG A 534 2.82 -1.70 23.47
N GLN A 535 2.82 -2.97 23.10
CA GLN A 535 3.58 -3.95 23.87
C GLN A 535 5.06 -3.80 23.51
N GLU A 536 5.86 -3.29 24.45
CA GLU A 536 7.31 -3.36 24.33
C GLU A 536 7.75 -4.78 24.67
N MET A 537 8.38 -5.43 23.70
CA MET A 537 9.08 -6.69 23.92
C MET A 537 10.26 -6.38 24.83
N LEU A 538 10.19 -6.81 26.08
CA LEU A 538 11.24 -6.56 27.05
C LEU A 538 12.48 -7.38 26.72
N GLU A 539 12.31 -8.68 26.50
CA GLU A 539 13.45 -9.60 26.41
C GLU A 539 12.98 -11.03 26.03
N VAL A 540 13.82 -11.75 25.29
CA VAL A 540 13.80 -13.22 25.30
C VAL A 540 14.76 -13.65 26.40
N VAL A 541 14.22 -14.11 27.51
CA VAL A 541 15.02 -14.50 28.67
C VAL A 541 15.43 -15.95 28.48
N GLU A 542 16.74 -16.17 28.59
CA GLU A 542 17.46 -17.41 28.34
C GLU A 542 16.72 -18.69 28.75
N ALA A 543 16.86 -19.73 27.93
CA ALA A 543 16.45 -21.07 28.34
C ALA A 543 17.49 -21.68 29.27
N GLY A 544 17.33 -21.38 30.55
CA GLY A 544 17.96 -22.11 31.64
C GLY A 544 17.05 -23.26 32.13
N PRO A 545 17.60 -24.16 32.98
CA PRO A 545 16.76 -25.02 33.81
C PRO A 545 15.75 -24.16 34.55
N ASP A 546 14.49 -24.56 34.54
CA ASP A 546 13.44 -23.80 35.22
C ASP A 546 13.81 -23.68 36.71
N PRO A 547 14.06 -22.47 37.26
CA PRO A 547 14.48 -22.31 38.65
C PRO A 547 13.40 -22.77 39.64
N GLU A 548 12.15 -22.92 39.19
CA GLU A 548 11.06 -23.47 40.02
C GLU A 548 10.91 -24.99 39.89
N ALA A 549 11.64 -25.65 38.97
CA ALA A 549 11.60 -27.10 38.79
C ALA A 549 12.80 -27.77 39.47
N ALA A 550 12.58 -28.34 40.65
CA ALA A 550 13.50 -29.28 41.33
C ALA A 550 12.76 -30.60 41.66
N PRO A 551 13.43 -31.73 41.94
CA PRO A 551 14.85 -32.06 41.77
C PRO A 551 15.10 -33.17 40.71
N ALA A 552 16.35 -33.22 40.22
CA ALA A 552 17.08 -34.35 39.63
C ALA A 552 16.28 -35.39 38.80
N GLY A 553 16.21 -35.20 37.48
CA GLY A 553 15.78 -36.27 36.58
C GLY A 553 16.14 -35.99 35.13
N LEU A 554 15.68 -34.88 34.58
CA LEU A 554 15.95 -34.45 33.21
C LEU A 554 15.90 -32.92 33.21
N ALA A 555 17.02 -32.26 32.89
CA ALA A 555 17.08 -30.80 32.82
C ALA A 555 16.31 -30.31 31.58
N LEU A 556 14.98 -30.24 31.70
CA LEU A 556 14.13 -29.58 30.72
C LEU A 556 14.39 -28.07 30.81
N GLY A 557 15.00 -27.52 29.76
CA GLY A 557 15.10 -26.07 29.61
C GLY A 557 13.72 -25.47 29.30
N THR A 558 13.58 -24.15 29.44
CA THR A 558 12.34 -23.46 29.03
C THR A 558 12.64 -22.20 28.25
N VAL A 559 12.09 -22.06 27.04
CA VAL A 559 12.21 -20.82 26.27
C VAL A 559 11.18 -19.83 26.76
N ARG A 560 11.62 -18.67 27.25
CA ARG A 560 10.75 -17.65 27.88
C ARG A 560 10.73 -16.37 27.07
N VAL A 561 9.54 -15.88 26.76
CA VAL A 561 9.34 -14.56 26.15
C VAL A 561 8.59 -13.67 27.12
N ARG A 562 9.17 -12.51 27.44
CA ARG A 562 8.57 -11.52 28.32
C ARG A 562 7.95 -10.37 27.54
N LEU A 563 6.73 -10.02 27.93
CA LEU A 563 5.94 -8.97 27.34
C LEU A 563 5.58 -7.94 28.41
N ARG A 564 6.01 -6.68 28.22
CA ARG A 564 5.56 -5.58 29.09
C ARG A 564 4.24 -5.06 28.58
N ARG A 565 3.27 -4.92 29.47
CA ARG A 565 2.08 -4.11 29.21
C ARG A 565 2.36 -2.65 29.58
N PRO A 566 1.88 -1.70 28.78
CA PRO A 566 1.99 -0.28 29.10
C PRO A 566 1.27 0.08 30.40
#